data_AF-A0A5N4EHH6-F1
#
_entry.id   AF-A0A5N4EHH6-F1
#
_cell.length_a   1.000
_cell.length_b   1.000
_cell.length_c   1.000
_cell.angle_alpha   90.00
_cell.angle_beta   90.00
_cell.angle_gamma   90.00
#
_symmetry.space_group_name_H-M   'P 1'
#
loop_
_entity.id
_entity.type
_entity.pdbx_description
1 polymer ?
#
loop_
_entity_poly.entity_id
_entity_poly.type
_entity_poly.pdbx_seq_one_letter_code
_entity_poly.pdbx_strand_id
1 'polypeptide(L)'
;MARTATPAAPRLLRAALLLLLLVAAGRRAAGVPVVTELRCHCLQTVQGIHFKNIQSFNVTPPGPHCGQTEVIATLKNGQEACLNPAAPMVKKIISKMLNK
;
A
#
# COMPACT_ATOMS: atom_id res chain seq x y z
N MET A 1 48.21 49.49 -18.85
CA MET A 1 47.93 48.05 -18.62
C MET A 1 46.43 47.84 -18.65
N ALA A 2 45.91 47.26 -19.73
CA ALA A 2 44.47 47.09 -19.95
C ALA A 2 43.95 45.91 -19.13
N ARG A 3 42.93 46.15 -18.30
CA ARG A 3 42.18 45.09 -17.60
C ARG A 3 41.29 44.40 -18.62
N THR A 4 41.71 43.23 -19.09
CA THR A 4 40.89 42.34 -19.91
C THR A 4 39.81 41.72 -19.03
N ALA A 5 38.56 42.12 -19.28
CA ALA A 5 37.40 41.47 -18.70
C ALA A 5 37.35 40.02 -19.18
N THR A 6 37.54 39.08 -18.25
CA THR A 6 37.46 37.64 -18.50
C THR A 6 36.05 37.24 -18.96
N PRO A 7 35.87 36.62 -20.14
CA PRO A 7 34.56 36.23 -20.68
C PRO A 7 33.99 34.96 -20.03
N ALA A 8 34.62 34.46 -18.96
CA ALA A 8 34.26 33.23 -18.26
C ALA A 8 33.04 33.39 -17.33
N ALA A 9 32.82 34.58 -16.79
CA ALA A 9 31.75 34.86 -15.83
C ALA A 9 30.31 34.53 -16.33
N PRO A 10 29.89 34.91 -17.55
CA PRO A 10 28.51 34.64 -18.01
C PRO A 10 28.25 33.16 -18.29
N ARG A 11 29.28 32.39 -18.67
CA ARG A 11 29.16 30.95 -18.93
C ARG A 11 29.05 30.15 -17.64
N LEU A 12 29.80 30.56 -16.62
CA LEU A 12 29.71 29.99 -15.27
C LEU A 12 28.36 30.31 -14.62
N LEU A 13 27.85 31.53 -14.78
CA LEU A 13 26.51 31.91 -14.29
C LEU A 13 25.40 31.07 -14.93
N ARG A 14 25.44 30.88 -16.25
CA ARG A 14 24.48 30.04 -16.96
C ARG A 14 24.51 28.58 -16.48
N ALA A 15 25.71 28.03 -16.30
CA ALA A 15 25.87 26.68 -15.79
C ALA A 15 25.33 26.53 -14.36
N ALA A 16 25.61 27.49 -13.48
CA ALA A 16 25.10 27.51 -12.12
C ALA A 16 23.56 27.62 -12.07
N LEU A 17 22.96 28.46 -12.91
CA LEU A 17 21.52 28.62 -13.01
C LEU A 17 20.83 27.33 -13.50
N LEU A 18 21.40 26.67 -14.52
CA LEU A 18 20.91 25.39 -15.01
C LEU A 18 20.99 24.30 -13.93
N LEU A 19 22.07 24.27 -13.16
CA LEU A 19 22.26 23.32 -12.06
C LEU A 19 21.22 23.54 -10.95
N LEU A 20 20.95 24.80 -10.58
CA LEU A 20 19.90 25.14 -9.61
C LEU A 20 18.50 24.70 -10.07
N LEU A 21 18.17 24.91 -11.34
CA LEU A 21 16.89 24.51 -11.92
C LEU A 21 16.71 22.98 -11.92
N LEU A 22 17.77 22.22 -12.24
CA LEU A 22 17.77 20.75 -12.17
C LEU A 22 17.54 20.24 -10.75
N VAL A 23 18.20 20.84 -9.76
CA VAL A 23 18.02 20.47 -8.34
C VAL A 23 16.60 20.82 -7.85
N ALA A 24 16.05 21.96 -8.26
CA ALA A 24 14.69 22.35 -7.90
C ALA A 24 13.63 21.47 -8.56
N ALA A 25 13.83 21.05 -9.81
CA ALA A 25 12.95 20.13 -10.52
C ALA A 25 13.00 18.70 -9.93
N GLY A 26 14.19 18.22 -9.56
CA GLY A 26 14.39 16.90 -8.98
C GLY A 26 13.81 16.71 -7.57
N ARG A 27 13.43 17.79 -6.88
CA ARG A 27 12.84 17.73 -5.53
C ARG A 27 11.33 17.49 -5.51
N ARG A 28 10.66 17.40 -6.66
CA ARG A 28 9.20 17.15 -6.73
C ARG A 28 8.86 15.67 -6.92
N ALA A 29 9.28 14.84 -5.97
CA ALA A 29 8.76 13.47 -5.84
C ALA A 29 8.38 13.16 -4.38
N ALA A 30 7.76 14.11 -3.69
CA ALA A 30 6.96 13.77 -2.51
C ALA A 30 5.58 13.35 -3.03
N GLY A 31 5.47 12.09 -3.46
CA GLY A 31 4.20 11.49 -3.81
C GLY A 31 3.26 11.64 -2.61
N VAL A 32 2.19 12.41 -2.77
CA VAL A 32 1.06 12.38 -1.85
C VAL A 32 0.53 10.95 -1.92
N PRO A 33 0.38 10.22 -0.80
CA PRO A 33 -0.36 8.98 -0.83
C PRO A 33 -1.79 9.39 -1.13
N VAL A 34 -2.17 9.30 -2.41
CA VAL A 34 -3.57 9.40 -2.81
C VAL A 34 -4.23 8.26 -2.05
N VAL A 35 -5.07 8.61 -1.07
CA VAL A 35 -5.96 7.68 -0.39
C VAL A 35 -6.87 7.15 -1.48
N THR A 36 -6.41 6.11 -2.12
CA THR A 36 -7.11 5.41 -3.15
C THR A 36 -8.01 4.47 -2.36
N GLU A 37 -9.32 4.61 -2.46
CA GLU A 37 -10.23 3.56 -1.98
C GLU A 37 -9.90 2.31 -2.77
N LEU A 38 -9.32 1.38 -2.06
CA LEU A 38 -8.38 0.47 -2.64
C LEU A 38 -9.03 -0.89 -2.65
N ARG A 39 -9.08 -1.48 -3.83
CA ARG A 39 -9.88 -2.66 -4.22
C ARG A 39 -9.68 -3.84 -3.26
N CYS A 40 -10.29 -3.74 -2.09
CA CYS A 40 -10.37 -4.79 -1.11
C CYS A 40 -11.17 -5.93 -1.74
N HIS A 41 -10.69 -7.15 -1.56
CA HIS A 41 -11.39 -8.33 -2.02
C HIS A 41 -12.74 -8.50 -1.30
N CYS A 42 -12.81 -8.00 -0.07
CA CYS A 42 -13.95 -8.08 0.83
C CYS A 42 -14.65 -6.72 0.97
N LEU A 43 -15.76 -6.55 0.24
CA LEU A 43 -16.66 -5.40 0.43
C LEU A 43 -17.69 -5.64 1.54
N GLN A 44 -18.06 -6.90 1.76
CA GLN A 44 -19.02 -7.31 2.77
C GLN A 44 -18.50 -8.53 3.51
N THR A 45 -18.66 -8.52 4.83
CA THR A 45 -18.34 -9.67 5.68
C THR A 45 -19.62 -10.40 6.05
N VAL A 46 -19.61 -11.72 5.99
CA VAL A 46 -20.72 -12.54 6.45
C VAL A 46 -20.56 -12.90 7.92
N GLN A 47 -21.68 -12.93 8.63
CA GLN A 47 -21.75 -13.40 10.01
C GLN A 47 -22.46 -14.76 10.04
N GLY A 48 -22.00 -15.68 10.89
CA GLY A 48 -22.71 -16.95 11.12
C GLY A 48 -22.22 -18.17 10.34
N ILE A 49 -21.02 -18.15 9.75
CA ILE A 49 -20.43 -19.36 9.16
C ILE A 49 -20.03 -20.35 10.26
N HIS A 50 -20.54 -21.58 10.17
CA HIS A 50 -20.21 -22.64 11.09
C HIS A 50 -18.83 -23.24 10.78
N PHE A 51 -17.97 -23.40 11.79
CA PHE A 51 -16.56 -23.81 11.60
C PHE A 51 -16.39 -25.15 10.87
N LYS A 52 -17.36 -26.07 11.02
CA LYS A 52 -17.36 -27.37 10.34
C LYS A 52 -17.39 -27.26 8.81
N ASN A 53 -17.88 -26.15 8.27
CA ASN A 53 -18.01 -25.92 6.83
C ASN A 53 -16.79 -25.22 6.25
N ILE A 54 -15.88 -24.69 7.07
CA ILE A 54 -14.67 -24.04 6.59
C ILE A 54 -13.61 -25.10 6.30
N GLN A 55 -12.98 -24.99 5.14
CA GLN A 55 -11.88 -25.84 4.68
C GLN A 55 -10.54 -25.16 4.93
N SER A 56 -10.40 -23.90 4.55
CA SER A 56 -9.16 -23.13 4.68
C SER A 56 -9.44 -21.63 4.87
N PHE A 57 -8.39 -20.87 5.19
CA PHE A 57 -8.44 -19.46 5.55
C PHE A 57 -7.23 -18.80 4.91
N ASN A 58 -7.44 -17.60 4.40
CA ASN A 58 -6.40 -16.70 3.99
C ASN A 58 -6.55 -15.39 4.77
N VAL A 59 -5.46 -14.89 5.33
CA VAL A 59 -5.42 -13.64 6.09
C VAL A 59 -4.49 -12.69 5.35
N THR A 60 -5.08 -11.68 4.73
CA THR A 60 -4.33 -10.67 3.97
C THR A 60 -4.12 -9.45 4.88
N PRO A 61 -2.87 -9.07 5.19
CA PRO A 61 -2.60 -7.87 5.96
C PRO A 61 -2.91 -6.60 5.15
N PRO A 62 -3.07 -5.43 5.81
CA PRO A 62 -3.21 -4.15 5.12
C PRO A 62 -2.04 -3.91 4.16
N GLY A 63 -2.36 -3.51 2.94
CA GLY A 63 -1.39 -3.29 1.87
C GLY A 63 -1.56 -1.94 1.19
N PRO A 64 -0.67 -1.63 0.22
CA PRO A 64 -0.78 -0.43 -0.61
C PRO A 64 -1.97 -0.50 -1.55
N HIS A 65 -2.74 -1.60 -1.53
CA HIS A 65 -3.96 -1.78 -2.30
C HIS A 65 -5.25 -2.06 -1.49
N CYS A 66 -5.18 -2.11 -0.15
CA CYS A 66 -6.34 -2.22 0.75
C CYS A 66 -5.85 -1.91 2.17
N GLY A 67 -6.37 -0.86 2.80
CA GLY A 67 -5.90 -0.39 4.11
C GLY A 67 -6.38 -1.22 5.31
N GLN A 68 -7.17 -2.26 5.08
CA GLN A 68 -7.79 -3.09 6.10
C GLN A 68 -7.29 -4.53 6.00
N THR A 69 -7.24 -5.23 7.13
CA THR A 69 -6.95 -6.66 7.17
C THR A 69 -8.14 -7.43 6.63
N GLU A 70 -7.93 -8.32 5.68
CA GLU A 70 -8.98 -9.16 5.11
C GLU A 70 -8.81 -10.59 5.59
N VAL A 71 -9.93 -11.24 5.91
CA VAL A 71 -9.96 -12.66 6.26
C VAL A 71 -10.93 -13.34 5.31
N ILE A 72 -10.40 -14.18 4.43
CA ILE A 72 -11.18 -14.92 3.43
C ILE A 72 -11.18 -16.38 3.84
N ALA A 73 -12.36 -16.97 4.03
CA ALA A 73 -12.52 -18.37 4.33
C ALA A 73 -13.02 -19.12 3.09
N THR A 74 -12.34 -20.18 2.71
CA THR A 74 -12.81 -21.11 1.70
C THR A 74 -13.62 -22.20 2.39
N LEU A 75 -14.87 -22.35 1.98
CA LEU A 75 -15.79 -23.36 2.49
C LEU A 75 -15.58 -24.69 1.76
N LYS A 76 -15.99 -25.80 2.39
CA LYS A 76 -15.90 -27.15 1.83
C LYS A 76 -16.70 -27.34 0.54
N ASN A 77 -17.68 -26.47 0.28
CA ASN A 77 -18.43 -26.44 -0.98
C ASN A 77 -17.70 -25.66 -2.09
N GLY A 78 -16.47 -25.19 -1.84
CA GLY A 78 -15.66 -24.40 -2.77
C GLY A 78 -16.00 -22.91 -2.80
N GLN A 79 -16.99 -22.45 -2.03
CA GLN A 79 -17.33 -21.02 -1.97
C GLN A 79 -16.36 -20.25 -1.07
N GLU A 80 -16.06 -19.02 -1.45
CA GLU A 80 -15.28 -18.09 -0.64
C GLU A 80 -16.19 -17.13 0.12
N ALA A 81 -15.83 -16.86 1.36
CA ALA A 81 -16.60 -15.97 2.23
C ALA A 81 -15.66 -15.07 3.02
N CYS A 82 -15.95 -13.76 2.98
CA CYS A 82 -15.24 -12.77 3.76
C CYS A 82 -15.73 -12.75 5.21
N LEU A 83 -14.80 -12.85 6.15
CA LEU A 83 -15.06 -12.85 7.58
C LEU A 83 -14.56 -11.55 8.22
N ASN A 84 -15.25 -11.08 9.25
CA ASN A 84 -14.84 -9.88 9.97
C ASN A 84 -13.65 -10.20 10.92
N PRO A 85 -12.45 -9.60 10.71
CA PRO A 85 -11.28 -9.83 11.55
C PRO A 85 -11.46 -9.37 13.01
N ALA A 86 -12.34 -8.40 13.26
CA ALA A 86 -12.63 -7.90 14.59
C ALA A 86 -13.55 -8.84 15.40
N ALA A 87 -14.28 -9.75 14.74
CA ALA A 87 -15.24 -10.61 15.40
C ALA A 87 -14.54 -11.66 16.30
N PRO A 88 -14.94 -11.80 17.58
CA PRO A 88 -14.33 -12.76 18.51
C PRO A 88 -14.40 -14.21 18.02
N MET A 89 -15.51 -14.56 17.36
CA MET A 89 -15.72 -15.88 16.76
C MET A 89 -14.63 -16.20 15.72
N VAL A 90 -14.31 -15.24 14.84
CA VAL A 90 -13.33 -15.39 13.74
C VAL A 90 -11.92 -15.62 14.30
N LYS A 91 -11.53 -14.85 15.32
CA LYS A 91 -10.25 -15.05 16.03
C LYS A 91 -10.13 -16.47 16.59
N LYS A 92 -11.20 -17.00 17.23
CA LYS A 92 -11.21 -18.36 17.76
C LYS A 92 -11.03 -19.42 16.67
N ILE A 93 -11.62 -19.23 15.48
CA ILE A 93 -11.44 -20.19 14.37
C ILE A 93 -10.00 -20.21 13.92
N ILE A 94 -9.45 -19.02 13.64
CA ILE A 94 -8.07 -18.87 13.17
C ILE A 94 -7.10 -19.50 14.18
N SER A 95 -7.28 -19.25 15.48
CA SER A 95 -6.44 -19.87 16.51
C SER A 95 -6.59 -21.40 16.55
N LYS A 96 -7.81 -21.95 16.48
CA LYS A 96 -8.02 -23.42 16.44
C LYS A 96 -7.41 -24.07 15.22
N MET A 97 -7.35 -23.35 14.12
CA MET A 97 -6.84 -23.78 12.83
C MET A 97 -5.32 -23.74 12.74
N LEU A 98 -4.70 -22.69 13.28
CA LEU A 98 -3.24 -22.53 13.32
C LEU A 98 -2.59 -23.43 14.38
N ASN A 99 -3.34 -23.81 15.42
CA ASN A 99 -2.89 -24.71 16.48
C ASN A 99 -3.21 -26.19 16.21
N LYS A 100 -3.65 -26.53 14.99
CA LYS A 100 -3.88 -27.90 14.56
C LYS A 100 -2.73 -28.37 13.68
#